data_AF-A0A924MW90-F1
#
_entry.id   AF-A0A924MW90-F1
#
_cell.length_a   1.000
_cell.length_b   1.000
_cell.length_c   1.000
_cell.angle_alpha   90.00
_cell.angle_beta   90.00
_cell.angle_gamma   90.00
#
_symmetry.space_group_name_H-M   'P 1'
#
loop_
_entity.id
_entity.type
_entity.pdbx_description
1 polymer ?
#
loop_
_entity_poly.entity_id
_entity_poly.type
_entity_poly.pdbx_seq_one_letter_code
_entity_poly.pdbx_strand_id
1 'polypeptide(L)'
;MTREYFFARVASFIVDQSPHAGYRALASDPSRRSELWLSDWVWLATESEQIAAMFMWFVLGCAALGLDPQHGVALARQAPDPGFSIKTFLSERGLVRFSAFDTPELTRLGAD
;
A
#
# COMPACT_ATOMS: atom_id res chain seq x y z
N MET A 1 -8.90 -2.19 -15.96
CA MET A 1 -7.57 -2.22 -15.30
C MET A 1 -7.28 -3.66 -14.87
N THR A 2 -6.10 -4.21 -15.13
CA THR A 2 -5.76 -5.58 -14.64
C THR A 2 -5.20 -5.51 -13.22
N ARG A 3 -5.34 -6.60 -12.44
CA ARG A 3 -4.77 -6.73 -11.09
C ARG A 3 -3.28 -6.42 -11.05
N GLU A 4 -2.52 -7.02 -11.97
CA GLU A 4 -1.07 -6.87 -12.06
C GLU A 4 -0.66 -5.42 -12.35
N TYR A 5 -1.42 -4.74 -13.22
CA TYR A 5 -1.19 -3.33 -13.52
C TYR A 5 -1.48 -2.45 -12.31
N PHE A 6 -2.58 -2.70 -11.58
CA PHE A 6 -2.89 -1.98 -10.34
C PHE A 6 -1.78 -2.17 -9.31
N PHE A 7 -1.34 -3.42 -9.10
CA PHE A 7 -0.28 -3.73 -8.16
C PHE A 7 1.06 -3.09 -8.51
N ALA A 8 1.42 -3.10 -9.79
CA ALA A 8 2.63 -2.44 -10.28
C ALA A 8 2.59 -0.92 -10.07
N ARG A 9 1.43 -0.27 -10.25
CA ARG A 9 1.28 1.18 -10.00
C ARG A 9 1.44 1.53 -8.53
N VAL A 10 0.77 0.80 -7.66
CA VAL A 10 0.86 1.00 -6.20
C VAL A 10 2.31 0.80 -5.74
N ALA A 11 2.97 -0.25 -6.22
CA ALA A 11 4.37 -0.51 -5.92
C ALA A 11 5.32 0.61 -6.40
N SER A 12 5.15 1.07 -7.64
CA SER A 12 5.98 2.15 -8.20
C SER A 12 5.83 3.42 -7.37
N PHE A 13 4.58 3.75 -7.01
CA PHE A 13 4.30 4.87 -6.14
C PHE A 13 5.00 4.76 -4.78
N ILE A 14 4.98 3.58 -4.14
CA ILE A 14 5.71 3.36 -2.87
C ILE A 14 7.21 3.59 -3.07
N VAL A 15 7.77 3.07 -4.15
CA VAL A 15 9.21 3.23 -4.46
C VAL A 15 9.57 4.72 -4.55
N ASP A 16 8.73 5.52 -5.20
CA ASP A 16 8.95 6.95 -5.39
C ASP A 16 8.75 7.78 -4.10
N GLN A 17 7.77 7.41 -3.28
CA GLN A 17 7.38 8.20 -2.11
C GLN A 17 8.01 7.75 -0.79
N SER A 18 8.64 6.57 -0.76
CA SER A 18 9.21 6.01 0.47
C SER A 18 10.70 6.33 0.59
N PRO A 19 11.13 6.99 1.68
CA PRO A 19 12.55 7.08 2.01
C PRO A 19 13.10 5.76 2.62
N HIS A 20 12.25 4.81 3.00
CA HIS A 20 12.63 3.59 3.70
C HIS A 20 13.11 2.48 2.74
N ALA A 21 14.39 2.12 2.80
CA ALA A 21 15.02 1.20 1.84
C ALA A 21 14.40 -0.20 1.81
N GLY A 22 14.11 -0.79 2.98
CA GLY A 22 13.48 -2.12 3.05
C GLY A 22 12.05 -2.13 2.48
N TYR A 23 11.35 -1.00 2.61
CA TYR A 23 9.99 -0.87 2.08
C TYR A 23 10.00 -0.74 0.56
N ARG A 24 10.91 0.08 0.01
CA ARG A 24 11.16 0.14 -1.44
C ARG A 24 11.59 -1.21 -2.00
N ALA A 25 12.48 -1.93 -1.31
CA ALA A 25 12.96 -3.23 -1.75
C ALA A 25 11.82 -4.26 -1.88
N LEU A 26 10.93 -4.32 -0.89
CA LEU A 26 9.75 -5.18 -0.95
C LEU A 26 8.75 -4.75 -2.03
N ALA A 27 8.54 -3.45 -2.22
CA ALA A 27 7.66 -2.95 -3.28
C ALA A 27 8.19 -3.29 -4.70
N SER A 28 9.51 -3.23 -4.87
CA SER A 28 10.21 -3.56 -6.12
C SER A 28 10.31 -5.06 -6.41
N ASP A 29 10.04 -5.93 -5.44
CA ASP A 29 10.07 -7.39 -5.60
C ASP A 29 8.69 -7.93 -6.02
N PRO A 30 8.50 -8.36 -7.28
CA PRO A 30 7.20 -8.80 -7.77
C PRO A 30 6.70 -10.08 -7.11
N SER A 31 7.60 -10.98 -6.73
CA SER A 31 7.24 -12.25 -6.09
C SER A 31 6.75 -11.98 -4.68
N ARG A 32 7.52 -11.22 -3.89
CA ARG A 32 7.18 -10.89 -2.50
C ARG A 32 5.89 -10.10 -2.37
N ARG A 33 5.70 -9.07 -3.19
CA ARG A 33 4.46 -8.28 -3.14
C ARG A 33 3.24 -9.11 -3.57
N SER A 34 3.42 -10.03 -4.52
CA SER A 34 2.33 -10.92 -4.94
C SER A 34 1.92 -11.86 -3.81
N GLU A 35 2.89 -12.49 -3.13
CA GLU A 35 2.64 -13.33 -1.94
C GLU A 35 1.84 -12.57 -0.87
N LEU A 36 2.16 -11.29 -0.66
CA LEU A 36 1.53 -10.46 0.37
C LEU A 36 0.11 -9.99 0.04
N TRP A 37 -0.19 -9.74 -1.24
CA TRP A 37 -1.47 -9.12 -1.64
C TRP A 37 -2.47 -10.07 -2.28
N LEU A 38 -2.02 -11.23 -2.78
CA LEU A 38 -2.86 -12.17 -3.53
C LEU A 38 -4.07 -12.64 -2.72
N SER A 39 -3.89 -12.93 -1.43
CA SER A 39 -4.96 -13.35 -0.53
C SER A 39 -6.04 -12.30 -0.33
N ASP A 40 -5.67 -11.02 -0.40
CA ASP A 40 -6.58 -9.89 -0.16
C ASP A 40 -7.26 -9.38 -1.43
N TRP A 41 -6.88 -9.88 -2.62
CA TRP A 41 -7.35 -9.34 -3.89
C TRP A 41 -8.87 -9.35 -4.04
N VAL A 42 -9.54 -10.44 -3.62
CA VAL A 42 -11.00 -10.57 -3.74
C VAL A 42 -11.71 -9.41 -3.04
N TRP A 43 -11.21 -9.02 -1.87
CA TRP A 43 -11.75 -7.89 -1.12
C TRP A 43 -11.28 -6.55 -1.72
N LEU A 44 -9.99 -6.38 -2.00
CA LEU A 44 -9.43 -5.15 -2.59
C LEU A 44 -10.13 -4.76 -3.90
N ALA A 45 -10.55 -5.75 -4.70
CA ALA A 45 -11.24 -5.54 -5.97
C ALA A 45 -12.67 -4.98 -5.81
N THR A 46 -13.27 -5.08 -4.63
CA THR A 46 -14.59 -4.51 -4.31
C THR A 46 -14.52 -3.11 -3.69
N GLU A 47 -13.33 -2.70 -3.26
CA GLU A 47 -13.08 -1.40 -2.65
C GLU A 47 -12.75 -0.33 -3.70
N SER A 48 -12.81 0.93 -3.29
CA SER A 48 -12.26 2.02 -4.12
C SER A 48 -10.75 1.86 -4.33
N GLU A 49 -10.22 2.34 -5.46
CA GLU A 49 -8.78 2.28 -5.75
C GLU A 49 -7.93 2.91 -4.62
N GLN A 50 -8.42 3.99 -4.01
CA GLN A 50 -7.75 4.67 -2.91
C GLN A 50 -7.65 3.77 -1.67
N ILE A 51 -8.75 3.14 -1.27
CA ILE A 51 -8.76 2.21 -0.13
C ILE A 51 -7.86 1.02 -0.43
N ALA A 52 -7.99 0.44 -1.62
CA ALA A 52 -7.18 -0.70 -2.01
C ALA A 52 -5.68 -0.38 -2.00
N ALA A 53 -5.27 0.76 -2.56
CA ALA A 53 -3.87 1.20 -2.57
C ALA A 53 -3.34 1.44 -1.16
N MET A 54 -4.13 2.07 -0.29
CA MET A 54 -3.78 2.34 1.10
C MET A 54 -3.56 1.05 1.91
N PHE A 55 -4.44 0.06 1.75
CA PHE A 55 -4.27 -1.23 2.41
C PHE A 55 -3.06 -2.01 1.88
N MET A 56 -2.79 -1.93 0.59
CA MET A 56 -1.60 -2.55 0.01
C MET A 56 -0.30 -1.94 0.55
N TRP A 57 -0.27 -0.63 0.74
CA TRP A 57 0.87 0.05 1.38
C TRP A 57 1.04 -0.41 2.81
N PHE A 58 -0.07 -0.47 3.55
CA PHE A 58 -0.07 -0.93 4.92
C PHE A 58 0.45 -2.36 5.06
N VAL A 59 -0.01 -3.30 4.22
CA VAL A 59 0.47 -4.69 4.19
C VAL A 59 1.98 -4.77 3.99
N LEU A 60 2.50 -4.05 2.99
CA LEU A 60 3.94 -4.00 2.77
C LEU A 60 4.68 -3.29 3.92
N GLY A 61 4.08 -2.28 4.54
CA GLY A 61 4.63 -1.59 5.70
C GLY A 61 4.77 -2.54 6.89
N CYS A 62 3.74 -3.34 7.18
CA CYS A 62 3.81 -4.43 8.16
C CYS A 62 4.94 -5.41 7.82
N ALA A 63 5.01 -5.88 6.58
CA ALA A 63 6.03 -6.83 6.15
C ALA A 63 7.45 -6.25 6.27
N ALA A 64 7.66 -4.98 5.88
CA ALA A 64 8.94 -4.27 5.97
C ALA A 64 9.45 -4.11 7.40
N LEU A 65 8.54 -4.15 8.38
CA LEU A 65 8.82 -4.01 9.79
C LEU A 65 8.83 -5.35 10.54
N GLY A 66 8.65 -6.48 9.83
CA GLY A 66 8.56 -7.81 10.43
C GLY A 66 7.28 -8.04 11.24
N LEU A 67 6.22 -7.26 11.00
CA LEU A 67 4.91 -7.43 11.60
C LEU A 67 4.05 -8.38 10.74
N ASP A 68 3.09 -9.06 11.37
CA ASP A 68 2.09 -9.86 10.67
C ASP A 68 1.13 -8.94 9.88
N PRO A 69 1.16 -8.95 8.54
CA PRO A 69 0.31 -8.09 7.73
C PRO A 69 -1.18 -8.43 7.87
N GLN A 70 -1.54 -9.71 8.04
CA GLN A 70 -2.93 -10.13 8.11
C GLN A 70 -3.57 -9.69 9.43
N HIS A 71 -2.83 -9.81 10.53
CA HIS A 71 -3.25 -9.25 11.81
C HIS A 71 -3.41 -7.73 11.74
N GLY A 72 -2.45 -7.04 11.12
CA GLY A 72 -2.54 -5.60 10.90
C GLY A 72 -3.78 -5.20 10.10
N VAL A 73 -4.06 -5.90 9.00
CA VAL A 73 -5.22 -5.61 8.12
C VAL A 73 -6.52 -5.77 8.89
N ALA A 74 -6.62 -6.84 9.70
CA ALA A 74 -7.78 -7.06 10.55
C ALA A 74 -8.00 -5.90 11.54
N LEU A 75 -6.93 -5.40 12.18
CA LEU A 75 -7.01 -4.24 13.07
C LEU A 75 -7.40 -2.96 12.34
N ALA A 76 -6.77 -2.67 11.19
CA ALA A 76 -7.03 -1.47 10.42
C ALA A 76 -8.49 -1.41 9.94
N ARG A 77 -9.08 -2.55 9.54
CA ARG A 77 -10.50 -2.63 9.14
C ARG A 77 -11.48 -2.38 10.28
N GLN A 78 -11.08 -2.62 11.52
CA GLN A 78 -11.91 -2.38 12.70
C GLN A 78 -11.79 -0.94 13.24
N ALA A 79 -10.84 -0.16 12.72
CA ALA A 79 -10.66 1.22 13.14
C ALA A 79 -11.86 2.10 12.73
N PRO A 80 -12.27 3.07 13.57
CA PRO A 80 -13.32 4.03 13.22
C PRO A 80 -12.98 4.85 11.96
N ASP A 81 -11.70 5.13 11.76
CA ASP A 81 -11.14 5.72 10.54
C ASP A 81 -9.90 4.91 10.13
N PRO A 82 -10.07 3.89 9.27
CA PRO A 82 -8.97 3.07 8.76
C PRO A 82 -7.94 3.91 8.00
N GLY A 83 -8.39 4.94 7.30
CA GLY A 83 -7.51 5.76 6.47
C GLY A 83 -6.58 6.63 7.29
N PHE A 84 -7.12 7.34 8.27
CA PHE A 84 -6.32 8.09 9.23
C PHE A 84 -5.36 7.18 10.01
N SER A 85 -5.84 6.02 10.45
CA SER A 85 -5.03 5.04 11.19
C SER A 85 -3.83 4.55 10.37
N ILE A 86 -4.04 4.19 9.10
CA ILE A 86 -2.96 3.73 8.21
C ILE A 86 -1.98 4.87 7.89
N LYS A 87 -2.48 6.08 7.58
CA LYS A 87 -1.62 7.25 7.33
C LYS A 87 -0.72 7.55 8.53
N THR A 88 -1.30 7.51 9.74
CA THR A 88 -0.57 7.71 10.99
C THR A 88 0.48 6.62 11.18
N PHE A 89 0.09 5.34 11.05
CA PHE A 89 1.01 4.21 11.16
C PHE A 89 2.24 4.33 10.26
N LEU A 90 2.03 4.61 8.98
CA LEU A 90 3.09 4.65 7.97
C LEU A 90 4.03 5.84 8.21
N SER A 91 3.49 6.98 8.62
CA SER A 91 4.28 8.19 8.76
C SER A 91 5.02 8.30 10.10
N GLU A 92 4.44 7.83 11.21
CA GLU A 92 5.15 7.67 12.50
C GLU A 92 6.39 6.78 12.37
N ARG A 93 6.37 5.86 11.41
CA ARG A 93 7.46 4.90 11.14
C ARG A 93 8.38 5.34 10.01
N GLY A 94 8.18 6.54 9.47
CA GLY A 94 9.01 7.09 8.39
C GLY A 94 8.96 6.26 7.10
N LEU A 95 7.90 5.48 6.88
CA LEU A 95 7.76 4.63 5.71
C LEU A 95 7.36 5.42 4.47
N VAL A 96 6.70 6.56 4.63
CA VAL A 96 6.20 7.41 3.55
C VAL A 96 6.39 8.88 3.90
N ARG A 97 6.60 9.72 2.88
CA ARG A 97 6.58 11.18 3.06
C ARG A 97 5.15 11.63 3.34
N PHE A 98 4.94 12.37 4.44
CA PHE A 98 3.66 13.00 4.78
C PHE A 98 3.23 13.94 3.63
N SER A 99 2.31 13.46 2.78
CA SER A 99 1.52 14.15 1.73
C SER A 99 1.10 13.17 0.62
N ALA A 100 1.62 11.95 0.62
CA ALA A 100 1.40 10.97 -0.45
C ALA A 100 -0.04 10.41 -0.57
N PHE A 101 -0.98 10.79 0.31
CA PHE A 101 -2.30 10.17 0.40
C PHE A 101 -3.51 11.13 0.37
N ASP A 102 -3.30 12.43 0.19
CA ASP A 102 -4.45 13.36 0.12
C ASP A 102 -5.21 13.17 -1.18
N THR A 103 -4.52 12.68 -2.19
CA THR A 103 -5.04 11.77 -3.20
C THR A 103 -3.76 11.11 -3.72
N PRO A 104 -3.61 9.78 -3.77
CA PRO A 104 -2.67 9.27 -4.76
C PRO A 104 -3.31 9.69 -6.09
N GLU A 105 -2.98 10.89 -6.57
CA GLU A 105 -2.98 11.12 -8.00
C GLU A 105 -1.98 10.10 -8.51
N LEU A 106 -2.48 8.90 -8.80
CA LEU A 106 -1.85 7.96 -9.68
C LEU A 106 -1.99 8.56 -11.09
N THR A 107 -1.50 9.79 -11.27
CA THR A 107 -1.68 10.59 -12.47
C THR A 107 -1.16 9.77 -13.63
N ARG A 108 -2.00 9.59 -14.65
CA ARG A 108 -1.61 9.00 -15.93
C ARG A 108 -0.34 9.71 -16.42
N LEU A 109 0.75 8.97 -16.57
CA LEU A 109 1.66 9.28 -17.67
C LEU A 109 1.02 8.67 -18.93
N GLY A 110 0.52 9.53 -19.81
CA GLY A 110 -0.16 9.15 -21.05
C GLY A 110 -1.64 9.57 -21.10
N ALA A 111 -1.90 10.87 -21.01
CA ALA A 111 -3.04 11.49 -21.65
C ALA A 111 -2.48 12.53 -22.62
N ASP A 112 -1.92 12.04 -23.73
CA ASP A 112 -1.94 12.74 -25.00
C ASP A 112 -2.91 11.98 -25.91
#